data_AF-A0A135HWK7-F1
#
_entry.id   AF-A0A135HWK7-F1
#
_cell.length_a   1.000
_cell.length_b   1.000
_cell.length_c   1.000
_cell.angle_alpha   90.00
_cell.angle_beta   90.00
_cell.angle_gamma   90.00
#
_symmetry.space_group_name_H-M   'P 1'
#
loop_
_entity.id
_entity.type
_entity.pdbx_description
1 polymer ?
#
loop_
_entity_poly.entity_id
_entity_poly.type
_entity_poly.pdbx_seq_one_letter_code
_entity_poly.pdbx_strand_id
1 'polypeptide(L)'
;MAQRERSRDDRGRDERDSEFVDKLVHINRVAKVVKGGRRFGFAALVVVGDQKGRVGFGHGKAREVPEAIRKATEAAKRDLIFVPLRSGRTLHHDVEGRHGAGKVLLRAAAAGTGIIAGGPMRAVFETLGMQDVVAKSLGSSNPYNMVRATFDALKHQMHPKDIAAQRGIKYSTLQARRRDVVGAEE
;
A
#
# COMPACT_ATOMS: atom_id res chain seq x y z
N MET A 1 -28.36 4.77 34.31
CA MET A 1 -28.36 5.52 33.02
C MET A 1 -27.08 5.32 32.18
N ALA A 2 -25.99 4.71 32.70
CA ALA A 2 -24.70 4.57 31.99
C ALA A 2 -24.52 3.33 31.07
N GLN A 3 -25.59 2.55 30.82
CA GLN A 3 -25.50 1.31 30.02
C GLN A 3 -26.03 1.43 28.58
N ARG A 4 -26.62 2.58 28.20
CA ARG A 4 -27.23 2.77 26.87
C ARG A 4 -26.31 3.43 25.83
N GLU A 5 -25.15 3.96 26.24
CA GLU A 5 -24.24 4.68 25.33
C GLU A 5 -23.17 3.78 24.70
N ARG A 6 -22.85 2.62 25.29
CA ARG A 6 -21.80 1.71 24.77
C ARG A 6 -22.21 0.90 23.54
N SER A 7 -23.50 0.84 23.21
CA SER A 7 -24.00 0.02 22.09
C SER A 7 -24.09 0.76 20.75
N ARG A 8 -23.86 2.09 20.72
CA ARG A 8 -23.83 2.87 19.47
C ARG A 8 -22.45 2.97 18.83
N ASP A 9 -21.38 2.87 19.61
CA ASP A 9 -19.99 2.97 19.12
C ASP A 9 -19.53 1.69 18.38
N ASP A 10 -20.04 0.52 18.80
CA ASP A 10 -19.64 -0.79 18.28
C ASP A 10 -20.11 -1.01 16.82
N ARG A 11 -21.36 -0.61 16.50
CA ARG A 11 -21.91 -0.74 15.13
C ARG A 11 -21.16 0.09 14.10
N GLY A 12 -20.66 1.27 14.47
CA GLY A 12 -19.88 2.10 13.57
C GLY A 12 -18.47 1.56 13.30
N ARG A 13 -17.95 0.67 14.15
CA ARG A 13 -16.64 0.01 13.94
C ARG A 13 -16.76 -1.14 12.94
N ASP A 14 -17.79 -1.96 13.04
CA ASP A 14 -18.01 -3.11 12.14
C ASP A 14 -18.32 -2.69 10.69
N GLU A 15 -19.04 -1.59 10.47
CA GLU A 15 -19.29 -1.04 9.13
C GLU A 15 -17.99 -0.48 8.50
N ARG A 16 -17.13 0.17 9.29
CA ARG A 16 -15.82 0.64 8.82
C ARG A 16 -14.87 -0.51 8.50
N ASP A 17 -14.95 -1.59 9.25
CA ASP A 17 -14.15 -2.80 9.01
C ASP A 17 -14.58 -3.56 7.75
N SER A 18 -15.84 -3.40 7.31
CA SER A 18 -16.38 -4.11 6.14
C SER A 18 -15.92 -3.53 4.78
N GLU A 19 -15.41 -2.30 4.73
CA GLU A 19 -14.94 -1.70 3.47
C GLU A 19 -13.49 -2.03 3.13
N PHE A 20 -12.71 -2.54 4.09
CA PHE A 20 -11.30 -2.79 3.91
C PHE A 20 -11.04 -4.23 3.47
N VAL A 21 -10.26 -4.38 2.40
CA VAL A 21 -9.73 -5.65 1.94
C VAL A 21 -8.34 -5.83 2.50
N ASP A 22 -8.14 -6.92 3.24
CA ASP A 22 -6.85 -7.33 3.77
C ASP A 22 -6.21 -8.44 2.90
N LYS A 23 -4.89 -8.33 2.70
CA LYS A 23 -4.09 -9.37 2.05
C LYS A 23 -2.89 -9.73 2.89
N LEU A 24 -2.73 -11.02 3.14
CA LEU A 24 -1.54 -11.60 3.76
C LEU A 24 -0.40 -11.63 2.75
N VAL A 25 0.69 -10.94 3.06
CA VAL A 25 1.88 -10.90 2.19
C VAL A 25 2.84 -12.02 2.54
N HIS A 26 3.17 -12.13 3.82
CA HIS A 26 4.17 -13.09 4.28
C HIS A 26 3.96 -13.47 5.74
N ILE A 27 4.28 -14.72 6.05
CA ILE A 27 4.27 -15.25 7.41
C ILE A 27 5.59 -15.93 7.74
N ASN A 28 6.17 -15.57 8.88
CA ASN A 28 7.42 -16.10 9.38
C ASN A 28 7.21 -16.84 10.70
N ARG A 29 7.72 -18.07 10.81
CA ARG A 29 7.90 -18.73 12.10
C ARG A 29 9.23 -18.30 12.70
N VAL A 30 9.18 -17.46 13.72
CA VAL A 30 10.37 -16.96 14.44
C VAL A 30 10.57 -17.73 15.74
N ALA A 31 11.82 -17.94 16.15
CA ALA A 31 12.13 -18.70 17.36
C ALA A 31 13.04 -17.92 18.30
N LYS A 32 12.75 -17.94 19.61
CA LYS A 32 13.65 -17.48 20.68
C LYS A 32 14.22 -18.69 21.42
N VAL A 33 15.53 -18.83 21.41
CA VAL A 33 16.22 -19.92 22.15
C VAL A 33 16.22 -19.59 23.65
N VAL A 34 15.93 -20.60 24.47
CA VAL A 34 15.93 -20.54 25.95
C VAL A 34 16.65 -21.77 26.51
N LYS A 35 16.97 -21.78 27.81
CA LYS A 35 17.75 -22.85 28.47
C LYS A 35 17.19 -24.28 28.23
N GLY A 36 15.88 -24.41 28.05
CA GLY A 36 15.19 -25.70 27.83
C GLY A 36 14.61 -25.93 26.44
N GLY A 37 15.00 -25.15 25.41
CA GLY A 37 14.50 -25.35 24.04
C GLY A 37 14.31 -24.07 23.24
N ARG A 38 13.31 -24.07 22.34
CA ARG A 38 12.98 -22.92 21.50
C ARG A 38 11.52 -22.53 21.67
N ARG A 39 11.26 -21.27 22.02
CA ARG A 39 9.92 -20.69 22.01
C ARG A 39 9.62 -20.16 20.60
N PHE A 40 8.66 -20.77 19.93
CA PHE A 40 8.20 -20.30 18.63
C PHE A 40 7.20 -19.15 18.77
N GLY A 41 7.16 -18.30 17.77
CA GLY A 41 6.10 -17.33 17.52
C GLY A 41 5.96 -17.12 16.03
N PHE A 42 4.85 -16.50 15.62
CA PHE A 42 4.57 -16.19 14.23
C PHE A 42 4.59 -14.67 14.06
N ALA A 43 5.25 -14.22 13.01
CA ALA A 43 5.22 -12.84 12.56
C ALA A 43 4.50 -12.78 11.21
N ALA A 44 3.48 -11.94 11.11
CA ALA A 44 2.70 -11.74 9.90
C ALA A 44 2.92 -10.32 9.38
N LEU A 45 3.03 -10.18 8.06
CA LEU A 45 2.99 -8.92 7.32
C LEU A 45 1.70 -8.90 6.51
N VAL A 46 0.84 -7.92 6.81
CA VAL A 46 -0.47 -7.76 6.19
C VAL A 46 -0.55 -6.37 5.56
N VAL A 47 -1.23 -6.29 4.43
CA VAL A 47 -1.58 -5.04 3.76
C VAL A 47 -3.09 -4.91 3.75
N VAL A 48 -3.60 -3.71 3.98
CA VAL A 48 -5.03 -3.40 4.06
C VAL A 48 -5.29 -2.21 3.15
N GLY A 49 -6.40 -2.22 2.41
CA GLY A 49 -6.80 -1.09 1.59
C GLY A 49 -8.28 -1.11 1.24
N ASP A 50 -8.81 0.03 0.80
CA ASP A 50 -10.24 0.21 0.49
C ASP A 50 -10.55 0.09 -1.01
N GLN A 51 -9.55 -0.25 -1.84
CA GLN A 51 -9.62 -0.21 -3.31
C GLN A 51 -10.02 1.14 -3.92
N LYS A 52 -10.13 2.19 -3.11
CA LYS A 52 -10.52 3.56 -3.52
C LYS A 52 -9.33 4.52 -3.41
N GLY A 53 -8.11 3.99 -3.34
CA GLY A 53 -6.88 4.76 -3.24
C GLY A 53 -6.34 4.94 -1.83
N ARG A 54 -6.89 4.29 -0.80
CA ARG A 54 -6.28 4.20 0.53
C ARG A 54 -5.66 2.83 0.76
N VAL A 55 -4.44 2.83 1.30
CA VAL A 55 -3.70 1.60 1.61
C VAL A 55 -2.83 1.79 2.83
N GLY A 56 -2.63 0.73 3.59
CA GLY A 56 -1.81 0.67 4.79
C GLY A 56 -1.17 -0.71 4.93
N PHE A 57 -0.07 -0.80 5.65
CA PHE A 57 0.56 -2.07 5.96
C PHE A 57 0.83 -2.18 7.44
N GLY A 58 0.85 -3.40 7.95
CA GLY A 58 1.06 -3.67 9.36
C GLY A 58 1.84 -4.94 9.55
N HIS A 59 2.61 -4.98 10.64
CA HIS A 59 3.26 -6.21 11.08
C HIS A 59 2.74 -6.59 12.45
N GLY A 60 2.53 -7.88 12.66
CA GLY A 60 2.03 -8.43 13.92
C GLY A 60 2.85 -9.63 14.33
N LYS A 61 3.07 -9.80 15.64
CA LYS A 61 3.73 -10.98 16.20
C LYS A 61 2.92 -11.55 17.35
N ALA A 62 2.69 -12.86 17.32
CA ALA A 62 1.96 -13.58 18.35
C ALA A 62 2.46 -15.02 18.50
N ARG A 63 1.86 -15.78 19.43
CA ARG A 63 2.16 -17.22 19.60
C ARG A 63 1.46 -18.07 18.55
N GLU A 64 0.30 -17.61 18.08
CA GLU A 64 -0.51 -18.28 17.07
C GLU A 64 -0.63 -17.43 15.80
N VAL A 65 -0.91 -18.09 14.68
CA VAL A 65 -1.03 -17.43 13.37
C VAL A 65 -2.21 -16.46 13.31
N PRO A 66 -3.46 -16.84 13.71
CA PRO A 66 -4.61 -15.95 13.58
C PRO A 66 -4.46 -14.68 14.44
N GLU A 67 -3.89 -14.83 15.65
CA GLU A 67 -3.63 -13.70 16.54
C GLU A 67 -2.57 -12.74 15.96
N ALA A 68 -1.54 -13.27 15.28
CA ALA A 68 -0.53 -12.44 14.61
C ALA A 68 -1.12 -11.64 13.45
N ILE A 69 -2.00 -12.27 12.65
CA ILE A 69 -2.71 -11.62 11.55
C ILE A 69 -3.61 -10.51 12.10
N ARG A 70 -4.43 -10.80 13.12
CA ARG A 70 -5.32 -9.78 13.74
C ARG A 70 -4.53 -8.56 14.21
N LYS A 71 -3.40 -8.76 14.90
CA LYS A 71 -2.51 -7.67 15.34
C LYS A 71 -1.93 -6.88 14.17
N ALA A 72 -1.57 -7.55 13.07
CA ALA A 72 -1.06 -6.90 11.88
C ALA A 72 -2.15 -6.06 11.19
N THR A 73 -3.36 -6.58 11.05
CA THR A 73 -4.51 -5.87 10.46
C THR A 73 -4.87 -4.61 11.24
N GLU A 74 -4.97 -4.69 12.57
CA GLU A 74 -5.24 -3.52 13.41
C GLU A 74 -4.09 -2.49 13.37
N ALA A 75 -2.84 -2.93 13.18
CA ALA A 75 -1.74 -2.01 12.95
C ALA A 75 -1.85 -1.32 11.58
N ALA A 76 -2.18 -2.05 10.52
CA ALA A 76 -2.30 -1.52 9.17
C ALA A 76 -3.42 -0.48 9.04
N LYS A 77 -4.56 -0.70 9.70
CA LYS A 77 -5.71 0.23 9.70
C LYS A 77 -5.39 1.59 10.33
N ARG A 78 -4.42 1.66 11.25
CA ARG A 78 -4.02 2.91 11.90
C ARG A 78 -3.20 3.82 10.99
N ASP A 79 -2.39 3.22 10.11
CA ASP A 79 -1.43 3.92 9.26
C ASP A 79 -1.83 3.85 7.77
N LEU A 80 -3.06 4.26 7.46
CA LEU A 80 -3.56 4.36 6.09
C LEU A 80 -3.02 5.62 5.41
N ILE A 81 -2.47 5.48 4.21
CA ILE A 81 -2.09 6.58 3.33
C ILE A 81 -3.07 6.69 2.17
N PHE A 82 -3.31 7.91 1.71
CA PHE A 82 -4.05 8.17 0.48
C PHE A 82 -3.07 8.37 -0.68
N VAL A 83 -3.30 7.67 -1.80
CA VAL A 83 -2.48 7.75 -3.00
C VAL A 83 -3.30 8.35 -4.14
N PRO A 84 -2.84 9.43 -4.80
CA PRO A 84 -3.54 9.99 -5.95
C PRO A 84 -3.35 9.09 -7.17
N LEU A 85 -4.46 8.54 -7.68
CA LEU A 85 -4.50 7.68 -8.86
C LEU A 85 -5.05 8.43 -10.08
N ARG A 86 -4.42 8.22 -11.24
CA ARG A 86 -4.99 8.64 -12.52
C ARG A 86 -6.18 7.76 -12.84
N SER A 87 -7.34 8.40 -13.03
CA SER A 87 -8.59 7.75 -13.44
C SER A 87 -9.00 6.57 -12.55
N GLY A 88 -8.49 6.52 -11.31
CA GLY A 88 -8.67 5.40 -10.40
C GLY A 88 -8.02 4.08 -10.84
N ARG A 89 -7.09 4.10 -11.81
CA ARG A 89 -6.54 2.86 -12.42
C ARG A 89 -5.01 2.75 -12.38
N THR A 90 -4.29 3.85 -12.57
CA THR A 90 -2.82 3.85 -12.73
C THR A 90 -2.17 5.07 -12.04
N LEU A 91 -0.83 5.12 -12.05
CA LEU A 91 -0.02 6.22 -11.51
C LEU A 91 -0.02 7.45 -12.44
N HIS A 92 0.24 8.65 -11.91
CA HIS A 92 0.33 9.85 -12.76
C HIS A 92 1.68 10.00 -13.47
N HIS A 93 2.75 9.49 -12.87
CA HIS A 93 4.13 9.52 -13.35
C HIS A 93 4.91 8.35 -12.74
N ASP A 94 6.08 8.08 -13.29
CA ASP A 94 6.97 7.04 -12.78
C ASP A 94 7.64 7.53 -11.50
N VAL A 95 7.74 6.63 -10.52
CA VAL A 95 8.30 6.93 -9.20
C VAL A 95 9.23 5.82 -8.74
N GLU A 96 10.27 6.23 -8.04
CA GLU A 96 11.21 5.34 -7.37
C GLU A 96 10.98 5.41 -5.86
N GLY A 97 11.13 4.28 -5.18
CA GLY A 97 11.05 4.20 -3.73
C GLY A 97 12.22 3.43 -3.15
N ARG A 98 12.66 3.84 -1.96
CA ARG A 98 13.78 3.21 -1.29
C ARG A 98 13.52 3.05 0.20
N HIS A 99 13.75 1.85 0.70
CA HIS A 99 13.78 1.59 2.13
C HIS A 99 14.90 0.63 2.50
N GLY A 100 15.93 1.13 3.18
CA GLY A 100 17.15 0.37 3.45
C GLY A 100 17.80 -0.13 2.15
N ALA A 101 17.88 -1.46 2.01
CA ALA A 101 18.35 -2.14 0.81
C ALA A 101 17.25 -2.47 -0.22
N GLY A 102 15.98 -2.23 0.10
CA GLY A 102 14.87 -2.34 -0.86
C GLY A 102 14.84 -1.14 -1.79
N LYS A 103 14.94 -1.37 -3.09
CA LYS A 103 14.79 -0.36 -4.15
C LYS A 103 13.70 -0.82 -5.10
N VAL A 104 12.70 0.00 -5.33
CA VAL A 104 11.57 -0.31 -6.21
C VAL A 104 11.40 0.79 -7.24
N LEU A 105 11.13 0.39 -8.47
CA LEU A 105 10.76 1.28 -9.57
C LEU A 105 9.31 0.99 -9.92
N LEU A 106 8.46 2.01 -9.88
CA LEU A 106 7.07 1.97 -10.30
C LEU A 106 6.90 2.80 -11.56
N ARG A 107 6.31 2.21 -12.57
CA ARG A 107 5.99 2.88 -13.83
C ARG A 107 4.50 2.89 -14.08
N ALA A 108 4.01 4.04 -14.54
CA ALA A 108 2.65 4.14 -15.02
C ALA A 108 2.49 3.28 -16.29
N ALA A 109 1.31 2.67 -16.45
CA ALA A 109 1.03 1.78 -17.56
C ALA A 109 -0.24 2.21 -18.30
N ALA A 110 -0.34 1.84 -19.57
CA ALA A 110 -1.55 2.04 -20.36
C ALA A 110 -2.67 1.11 -19.85
N ALA A 111 -3.92 1.50 -20.12
CA ALA A 111 -5.08 0.71 -19.72
C ALA A 111 -5.05 -0.68 -20.39
N GLY A 112 -5.27 -1.73 -19.59
CA GLY A 112 -5.26 -3.12 -20.07
C GLY A 112 -3.93 -3.85 -19.86
N THR A 113 -2.92 -3.19 -19.29
CA THR A 113 -1.62 -3.82 -18.96
C THR A 113 -1.74 -4.80 -17.78
N GLY A 114 -2.64 -4.52 -16.84
CA GLY A 114 -2.73 -5.29 -15.60
C GLY A 114 -1.62 -4.97 -14.59
N ILE A 115 -1.59 -5.73 -13.49
CA ILE A 115 -0.62 -5.54 -12.40
C ILE A 115 0.61 -6.45 -12.61
N ILE A 116 1.66 -5.88 -13.19
CA ILE A 116 2.95 -6.55 -13.38
C ILE A 116 3.87 -6.15 -12.23
N ALA A 117 3.83 -6.94 -11.15
CA ALA A 117 4.62 -6.67 -9.94
C ALA A 117 5.03 -7.96 -9.23
N GLY A 118 6.13 -7.89 -8.47
CA GLY A 118 6.51 -8.96 -7.54
C GLY A 118 5.46 -9.16 -6.44
N GLY A 119 5.31 -10.39 -5.93
CA GLY A 119 4.22 -10.79 -5.03
C GLY A 119 3.89 -9.79 -3.90
N PRO A 120 4.89 -9.33 -3.11
CA PRO A 120 4.63 -8.38 -2.04
C PRO A 120 4.15 -7.00 -2.50
N MET A 121 4.62 -6.53 -3.66
CA MET A 121 4.16 -5.27 -4.24
C MET A 121 2.79 -5.42 -4.88
N ARG A 122 2.51 -6.56 -5.52
CA ARG A 122 1.20 -6.89 -6.08
C ARG A 122 0.10 -6.82 -5.03
N ALA A 123 0.33 -7.37 -3.84
CA ALA A 123 -0.62 -7.29 -2.74
C ALA A 123 -0.96 -5.83 -2.36
N VAL A 124 0.02 -4.92 -2.44
CA VAL A 124 -0.20 -3.47 -2.22
C VAL A 124 -1.03 -2.85 -3.33
N PHE A 125 -0.74 -3.15 -4.60
CA PHE A 125 -1.50 -2.57 -5.71
C PHE A 125 -2.95 -3.08 -5.78
N GLU A 126 -3.17 -4.36 -5.51
CA GLU A 126 -4.50 -4.96 -5.47
C GLU A 126 -5.37 -4.37 -4.34
N THR A 127 -4.80 -4.20 -3.14
CA THR A 127 -5.53 -3.60 -2.00
C THR A 127 -5.77 -2.11 -2.19
N LEU A 128 -4.88 -1.41 -2.88
CA LEU A 128 -5.06 -0.01 -3.25
C LEU A 128 -6.15 0.19 -4.32
N GLY A 129 -6.43 -0.82 -5.14
CA GLY A 129 -7.38 -0.76 -6.25
C GLY A 129 -6.75 -0.34 -7.59
N MET A 130 -5.42 -0.38 -7.71
CA MET A 130 -4.75 -0.17 -8.99
C MET A 130 -5.00 -1.36 -9.92
N GLN A 131 -5.23 -1.06 -11.19
CA GLN A 131 -5.46 -2.08 -12.22
C GLN A 131 -4.26 -2.21 -13.15
N ASP A 132 -3.60 -1.10 -13.46
CA ASP A 132 -2.56 -1.04 -14.48
C ASP A 132 -1.28 -0.41 -13.91
N VAL A 133 -0.25 -1.22 -13.69
CA VAL A 133 1.06 -0.77 -13.18
C VAL A 133 2.16 -1.76 -13.52
N VAL A 134 3.34 -1.24 -13.87
CA VAL A 134 4.56 -2.04 -14.04
C VAL A 134 5.53 -1.70 -12.92
N ALA A 135 5.89 -2.69 -12.11
CA ALA A 135 6.75 -2.49 -10.95
C ALA A 135 7.85 -3.54 -10.89
N LYS A 136 9.08 -3.08 -10.63
CA LYS A 136 10.24 -3.96 -10.45
C LYS A 136 10.99 -3.62 -9.16
N SER A 137 11.33 -4.67 -8.40
CA SER A 137 12.32 -4.55 -7.33
C SER A 137 13.71 -4.72 -7.94
N LEU A 138 14.57 -3.72 -7.73
CA LEU A 138 15.96 -3.67 -8.20
C LEU A 138 16.96 -3.95 -7.07
N GLY A 139 16.48 -4.09 -5.84
CA GLY A 139 17.30 -4.30 -4.65
C GLY A 139 16.97 -5.59 -3.91
N SER A 140 16.78 -5.49 -2.61
CA SER A 140 16.44 -6.63 -1.75
C SER A 140 15.12 -7.30 -2.14
N SER A 141 15.11 -8.63 -2.12
CA SER A 141 13.93 -9.49 -2.28
C SER A 141 13.15 -9.70 -0.97
N ASN A 142 13.56 -9.08 0.13
CA ASN A 142 12.87 -9.21 1.42
C ASN A 142 11.47 -8.54 1.36
N PRO A 143 10.37 -9.29 1.60
CA PRO A 143 9.01 -8.75 1.55
C PRO A 143 8.78 -7.50 2.42
N TYR A 144 9.40 -7.44 3.60
CA TYR A 144 9.25 -6.28 4.50
C TYR A 144 9.83 -5.00 3.91
N ASN A 145 11.02 -5.10 3.31
CA ASN A 145 11.70 -3.96 2.70
C ASN A 145 11.03 -3.57 1.38
N MET A 146 10.57 -4.54 0.60
CA MET A 146 9.85 -4.27 -0.65
C MET A 146 8.55 -3.51 -0.36
N VAL A 147 7.72 -3.99 0.57
CA VAL A 147 6.47 -3.27 0.93
C VAL A 147 6.78 -1.86 1.42
N ARG A 148 7.73 -1.69 2.34
CA ARG A 148 8.11 -0.35 2.84
C ARG A 148 8.63 0.57 1.72
N ALA A 149 9.45 0.05 0.81
CA ALA A 149 9.95 0.81 -0.34
C ALA A 149 8.83 1.15 -1.33
N THR A 150 7.82 0.28 -1.51
CA THR A 150 6.64 0.59 -2.32
C THR A 150 5.81 1.70 -1.69
N PHE A 151 5.58 1.66 -0.38
CA PHE A 151 4.90 2.74 0.32
C PHE A 151 5.66 4.07 0.25
N ASP A 152 7.00 4.02 0.31
CA ASP A 152 7.85 5.19 0.08
C ASP A 152 7.67 5.75 -1.34
N ALA A 153 7.69 4.91 -2.39
CA ALA A 153 7.41 5.34 -3.76
C ALA A 153 6.02 6.00 -3.90
N LEU A 154 4.99 5.37 -3.32
CA LEU A 154 3.60 5.86 -3.39
C LEU A 154 3.41 7.20 -2.66
N LYS A 155 4.17 7.47 -1.61
CA LYS A 155 4.15 8.78 -0.92
C LYS A 155 4.71 9.91 -1.77
N HIS A 156 5.62 9.61 -2.68
CA HIS A 156 6.15 10.58 -3.64
C HIS A 156 5.21 10.84 -4.82
N GLN A 157 4.10 10.11 -4.93
CA GLN A 157 3.13 10.30 -5.98
C GLN A 157 2.37 11.62 -5.79
N MET A 158 2.58 12.56 -6.70
CA MET A 158 1.89 13.86 -6.69
C MET A 158 0.76 13.93 -7.72
N HIS A 159 -0.36 14.55 -7.33
CA HIS A 159 -1.44 14.84 -8.25
C HIS A 159 -1.07 16.05 -9.14
N PRO A 160 -1.36 16.05 -10.45
CA PRO A 160 -0.97 17.16 -11.33
C PRO A 160 -1.58 18.51 -10.95
N LYS A 161 -2.70 18.53 -10.22
CA LYS A 161 -3.27 19.77 -9.64
C LYS A 161 -2.36 20.38 -8.57
N ASP A 162 -1.76 19.55 -7.73
CA ASP A 162 -0.89 20.00 -6.65
C ASP A 162 0.40 20.60 -7.22
N ILE A 163 0.94 19.97 -8.27
CA ILE A 163 2.09 20.49 -9.02
C ILE A 163 1.74 21.82 -9.70
N ALA A 164 0.55 21.94 -10.31
CA ALA A 164 0.12 23.18 -10.95
C ALA A 164 0.02 24.33 -9.93
N ALA A 165 -0.52 24.05 -8.74
CA ALA A 165 -0.60 25.00 -7.63
C ALA A 165 0.80 25.40 -7.13
N GLN A 166 1.71 24.43 -6.92
CA GLN A 166 3.09 24.70 -6.50
C GLN A 166 3.85 25.57 -7.51
N ARG A 167 3.58 25.38 -8.81
CA ARG A 167 4.24 26.13 -9.89
C ARG A 167 3.55 27.46 -10.24
N GLY A 168 2.37 27.76 -9.66
CA GLY A 168 1.59 28.95 -9.99
C GLY A 168 1.01 28.97 -11.41
N ILE A 169 0.84 27.80 -12.03
CA ILE A 169 0.36 27.67 -13.42
C ILE A 169 -1.06 27.10 -13.40
N LYS A 170 -1.92 27.53 -14.35
CA LYS A 170 -3.26 26.94 -14.51
C LYS A 170 -3.16 25.44 -14.85
N TYR A 171 -4.06 24.65 -14.28
CA TYR A 171 -4.12 23.20 -14.51
C TYR A 171 -4.26 22.83 -15.99
N SER A 172 -5.04 23.61 -16.75
CA SER A 172 -5.23 23.42 -18.19
C SER A 172 -3.92 23.52 -18.97
N THR A 173 -3.08 24.51 -18.64
CA THR A 173 -1.77 24.71 -19.27
C THR A 173 -0.83 23.55 -18.99
N LEU A 174 -0.88 22.97 -17.79
CA LEU A 174 -0.07 21.80 -17.43
C LEU A 174 -0.54 20.52 -18.14
N GLN A 175 -1.85 20.35 -18.32
CA GLN A 175 -2.40 19.24 -19.09
C GLN A 175 -2.09 19.33 -20.59
N ALA A 176 -2.16 20.53 -21.18
CA ALA A 176 -1.84 20.74 -22.60
C ALA A 176 -0.41 20.29 -22.91
N ARG A 177 0.56 20.75 -22.13
CA ARG A 177 1.98 20.36 -22.26
C ARG A 177 2.20 18.84 -22.19
N ARG A 178 1.39 18.13 -21.39
CA ARG A 178 1.49 16.68 -21.28
C ARG A 178 0.97 15.99 -22.55
N ARG A 179 -0.13 16.48 -23.14
CA ARG A 179 -0.66 15.94 -24.40
C ARG A 179 0.37 16.07 -25.52
N ASP A 180 1.06 17.20 -25.60
CA ASP A 180 2.05 17.45 -26.64
C ASP A 180 3.25 16.49 -26.55
N VAL A 181 3.66 16.11 -25.33
CA VAL A 181 4.75 15.14 -25.11
C VAL A 181 4.31 13.71 -25.44
N VAL A 182 3.12 13.29 -24.99
CA VAL A 182 2.63 11.92 -25.24
C VAL A 182 2.29 11.71 -26.72
N GLY A 183 1.71 12.72 -27.38
CA GLY A 183 1.40 12.66 -28.82
C GLY A 183 2.60 12.81 -29.75
N ALA A 184 3.79 13.13 -29.22
CA ALA A 184 5.05 13.15 -29.97
C ALA A 184 5.82 11.82 -29.86
N GLU A 185 5.42 10.94 -28.94
CA GLU A 185 6.00 9.60 -28.74
C GLU A 185 5.15 8.49 -29.41
N GLU A 186 4.02 8.85 -30.05
CA GLU A 186 3.19 7.98 -30.91
C GLU A 186 3.52 8.14 -32.40
#